data_AF-A0A832U925-F1
#
_entry.id   AF-A0A832U925-F1
#
_cell.length_a   1.000
_cell.length_b   1.000
_cell.length_c   1.000
_cell.angle_alpha   90.00
_cell.angle_beta   90.00
_cell.angle_gamma   90.00
#
_symmetry.space_group_name_H-M   'P 1'
#
loop_
_entity.id
_entity.type
_entity.pdbx_description
1 polymer ?
#
loop_
_entity_poly.entity_id
_entity_poly.type
_entity_poly.pdbx_seq_one_letter_code
_entity_poly.pdbx_strand_id
1 'polypeptide(L)'
;MNPASERAFVISSLEAALEPLLKHPVSPLLIPPEGIPFGYALRGARDSTGVAFVRIGTPHGCGATEPLCTVTFGMDEPVVRVILTVTKFNPAMRCAAMLPFSDRALAVLEEDLFLECASFS
;
A
#
# COMPACT_ATOMS: atom_id res chain seq x y z
N MET A 1 20.57 -3.75 -11.91
CA MET A 1 19.37 -3.26 -12.63
C MET A 1 19.55 -1.77 -12.84
N ASN A 2 19.25 -1.22 -14.03
CA ASN A 2 19.27 0.23 -14.24
C ASN A 2 18.16 0.89 -13.37
N PRO A 3 18.42 2.01 -12.67
CA PRO A 3 17.42 2.72 -11.88
C PRO A 3 16.08 3.00 -12.60
N ALA A 4 16.13 3.34 -13.89
CA ALA A 4 14.92 3.58 -14.68
C ALA A 4 14.11 2.28 -14.88
N SER A 5 14.79 1.16 -15.13
CA SER A 5 14.16 -0.15 -15.28
C SER A 5 13.54 -0.64 -13.97
N GLU A 6 14.19 -0.36 -12.84
CA GLU A 6 13.64 -0.70 -11.53
C GLU A 6 12.39 0.12 -11.21
N ARG A 7 12.42 1.43 -11.47
CA ARG A 7 11.25 2.29 -11.28
C ARG A 7 10.05 1.82 -12.10
N ALA A 8 10.27 1.51 -13.37
CA ALA A 8 9.24 0.95 -14.24
C ALA A 8 8.70 -0.38 -13.71
N PHE A 9 9.57 -1.27 -13.23
CA PHE A 9 9.17 -2.55 -12.63
C PHE A 9 8.32 -2.37 -11.37
N VAL A 10 8.67 -1.43 -10.50
CA VAL A 10 7.89 -1.16 -9.28
C VAL A 10 6.51 -0.61 -9.62
N ILE A 11 6.43 0.31 -10.58
CA ILE A 11 5.15 0.84 -11.06
C ILE A 11 4.28 -0.30 -11.62
N SER A 12 4.81 -1.09 -12.54
CA SER A 12 4.03 -2.17 -13.17
C SER A 12 3.63 -3.26 -12.17
N SER A 13 4.48 -3.57 -11.19
CA SER A 13 4.16 -4.52 -10.13
C SER A 13 3.04 -4.01 -9.23
N LEU A 14 3.06 -2.71 -8.90
CA LEU A 14 2.02 -2.09 -8.10
C LEU A 14 0.71 -2.10 -8.89
N GLU A 15 0.69 -1.61 -10.12
CA GLU A 15 -0.49 -1.62 -11.00
C GLU A 15 -1.10 -3.03 -11.16
N ALA A 16 -0.27 -4.05 -11.39
CA ALA A 16 -0.73 -5.43 -11.49
C ALA A 16 -1.33 -5.95 -10.17
N ALA A 17 -0.83 -5.51 -9.02
CA ALA A 17 -1.41 -5.87 -7.72
C ALA A 17 -2.75 -5.17 -7.45
N LEU A 18 -2.96 -3.99 -8.04
CA LEU A 18 -4.21 -3.24 -7.92
C LEU A 18 -5.31 -3.75 -8.85
N GLU A 19 -4.96 -4.29 -10.02
CA GLU A 19 -5.93 -4.72 -11.04
C GLU A 19 -7.02 -5.67 -10.49
N PRO A 20 -6.71 -6.71 -9.68
CA PRO A 20 -7.74 -7.56 -9.08
C PRO A 20 -8.66 -6.81 -8.10
N LEU A 21 -8.12 -5.83 -7.37
CA LEU A 21 -8.86 -5.02 -6.39
C LEU A 21 -9.84 -4.04 -7.06
N LEU A 22 -9.57 -3.67 -8.31
CA LEU A 22 -10.48 -2.86 -9.12
C LEU A 22 -11.58 -3.70 -9.78
N LYS A 23 -11.28 -4.96 -10.13
CA LYS A 23 -12.23 -5.88 -10.76
C LYS A 23 -13.19 -6.55 -9.77
N HIS A 24 -12.71 -6.82 -8.56
CA HIS A 24 -13.50 -7.45 -7.51
C HIS A 24 -13.77 -6.45 -6.39
N PRO A 25 -15.03 -6.30 -5.94
CA PRO A 25 -15.35 -5.33 -4.90
C PRO A 25 -14.63 -5.71 -3.61
N VAL A 26 -13.67 -4.88 -3.21
CA VAL A 26 -13.15 -4.87 -1.85
C VAL A 26 -14.30 -4.48 -0.91
N SER A 27 -14.43 -5.20 0.20
CA SER A 27 -15.45 -4.87 1.20
C SER A 27 -15.32 -3.40 1.61
N PRO A 28 -16.38 -2.58 1.55
CA PRO A 28 -16.33 -1.18 1.96
C PRO A 28 -15.85 -0.99 3.41
N LEU A 29 -16.01 -2.02 4.25
CA LEU A 29 -15.55 -2.01 5.65
C LEU A 29 -14.01 -2.02 5.77
N LEU A 30 -13.30 -2.42 4.72
CA LEU A 30 -11.83 -2.41 4.65
C LEU A 30 -11.29 -1.14 3.99
N ILE A 31 -12.15 -0.25 3.52
CA ILE A 31 -11.77 0.99 2.84
C ILE A 31 -11.96 2.15 3.83
N PRO A 32 -10.88 2.82 4.28
CA PRO A 32 -11.01 4.00 5.11
C PRO A 32 -11.63 5.17 4.30
N PRO A 33 -12.16 6.22 4.95
CA PRO A 33 -12.79 7.35 4.25
C PRO A 33 -11.91 8.02 3.20
N GLU A 34 -10.60 8.07 3.44
CA GLU A 34 -9.59 8.58 2.53
C GLU A 34 -9.15 7.58 1.46
N GLY A 35 -9.61 6.33 1.48
CA GLY A 35 -9.17 5.25 0.61
C GLY A 35 -7.90 4.56 1.11
N ILE A 36 -7.72 3.30 0.72
CA ILE A 36 -6.61 2.44 1.14
C ILE A 36 -5.32 2.93 0.48
N PRO A 37 -4.32 3.41 1.25
CA PRO A 37 -3.02 3.76 0.70
C PRO A 37 -2.17 2.50 0.51
N PHE A 38 -1.55 2.37 -0.67
CA PHE A 38 -0.58 1.34 -1.00
C PHE A 38 0.76 1.99 -1.32
N GLY A 39 1.86 1.33 -0.94
CA GLY A 39 3.19 1.77 -1.29
C GLY A 39 4.12 0.63 -1.69
N TYR A 40 5.10 0.94 -2.55
CA TYR A 40 6.18 0.03 -2.94
C TYR A 40 7.49 0.80 -3.15
N ALA A 41 8.48 0.55 -2.30
CA ALA A 41 9.83 1.12 -2.37
C ALA A 41 10.74 0.49 -3.44
N LEU A 42 11.52 1.34 -4.10
CA LEU A 42 12.73 0.96 -4.84
C LEU A 42 13.74 0.29 -3.88
N ARG A 43 14.63 -0.56 -4.41
CA ARG A 43 15.72 -1.12 -3.59
C ARG A 43 16.62 0.00 -3.08
N GLY A 44 16.87 -0.02 -1.77
CA GLY A 44 17.72 0.98 -1.12
C GLY A 44 17.12 2.38 -1.06
N ALA A 45 15.79 2.53 -1.23
CA ALA A 45 15.11 3.81 -1.02
C ALA A 45 15.43 4.39 0.37
N ARG A 46 15.79 5.68 0.41
CA ARG A 46 16.19 6.39 1.63
C ARG A 46 15.16 7.45 2.06
N ASP A 47 14.28 7.81 1.16
CA ASP A 47 13.27 8.86 1.33
C ASP A 47 12.04 8.55 0.46
N SER A 48 11.02 9.40 0.55
CA SER A 48 9.75 9.25 -0.15
C SER A 48 9.88 9.26 -1.68
N THR A 49 10.93 9.86 -2.25
CA THR A 49 11.13 9.89 -3.72
C THR A 49 11.44 8.51 -4.28
N GLY A 50 11.91 7.60 -3.42
CA GLY A 50 12.15 6.20 -3.73
C GLY A 50 10.96 5.28 -3.46
N VAL A 51 9.77 5.79 -3.17
CA VAL A 51 8.58 4.98 -2.88
C VAL A 51 7.45 5.32 -3.84
N ALA A 52 6.99 4.33 -4.60
CA ALA A 52 5.77 4.41 -5.40
C ALA A 52 4.56 4.37 -4.47
N PHE A 53 3.58 5.22 -4.70
CA PHE A 53 2.38 5.38 -3.88
C PHE A 53 1.14 5.46 -4.75
N VAL A 54 0.05 4.85 -4.29
CA VAL A 54 -1.27 4.90 -4.92
C VAL A 54 -2.35 4.70 -3.86
N ARG A 55 -3.56 5.17 -4.15
CA ARG A 55 -4.69 5.06 -3.23
C ARG A 55 -5.90 4.50 -3.95
N ILE A 56 -6.56 3.51 -3.36
CA ILE A 56 -7.77 2.87 -3.92
C ILE A 56 -8.95 3.09 -2.98
N GLY A 57 -10.12 3.34 -3.56
CA GLY A 57 -11.36 3.61 -2.83
C GLY A 57 -11.81 5.05 -3.01
N THR A 58 -13.06 5.34 -2.65
CA THR A 58 -13.68 6.63 -2.97
C THR A 58 -13.37 7.70 -1.93
N PRO A 59 -12.74 8.82 -2.30
CA PRO A 59 -12.91 10.05 -1.55
C PRO A 59 -14.37 10.46 -1.69
N HIS A 60 -15.13 10.47 -0.60
CA HIS A 60 -16.51 10.93 -0.62
C HIS A 60 -16.56 12.36 -1.18
N GLY A 61 -17.06 12.53 -2.41
CA GLY A 61 -17.42 13.83 -2.97
C GLY A 61 -16.97 14.14 -4.40
N CYS A 62 -17.34 13.31 -5.39
CA CYS A 62 -17.80 13.77 -6.71
C CYS A 62 -18.25 12.55 -7.51
N GLY A 63 -19.34 12.67 -8.27
CA GLY A 63 -19.92 11.60 -9.08
C GLY A 63 -19.09 11.16 -10.28
N ALA A 64 -17.78 10.93 -10.08
CA ALA A 64 -16.88 10.38 -11.07
C ALA A 64 -16.33 9.04 -10.55
N THR A 65 -16.84 7.98 -11.15
CA THR A 65 -16.51 6.58 -10.93
C THR A 65 -15.12 6.24 -11.45
N GLU A 66 -14.07 6.95 -11.02
CA GLU A 66 -12.70 6.58 -11.39
C GLU A 66 -11.83 6.45 -10.14
N PRO A 67 -11.18 5.29 -9.92
CA PRO A 67 -10.21 5.15 -8.86
C PRO A 67 -9.07 6.14 -9.12
N LEU A 68 -8.54 6.76 -8.07
CA LEU A 68 -7.34 7.60 -8.14
C LEU A 68 -6.10 6.71 -8.35
N CYS A 69 -6.06 5.98 -9.47
CA CYS A 69 -5.10 4.93 -9.81
C CYS A 69 -3.79 5.47 -10.41
N THR A 70 -3.43 6.71 -10.14
CA THR A 70 -2.14 7.25 -10.60
C THR A 70 -1.06 6.94 -9.58
N VAL A 71 -0.08 6.13 -9.98
CA VAL A 71 1.11 5.87 -9.17
C VAL A 71 1.98 7.14 -9.13
N THR A 72 2.28 7.60 -7.92
CA THR A 72 3.09 8.80 -7.67
C THR A 72 4.30 8.46 -6.80
N PHE A 73 5.31 9.32 -6.78
CA PHE A 73 6.50 9.19 -5.92
C PHE A 73 6.71 10.50 -5.15
N GLY A 74 7.38 10.43 -4.01
CA GLY A 74 7.68 11.62 -3.20
C GLY A 74 6.54 12.02 -2.25
N MET A 75 5.52 11.18 -2.10
CA MET A 75 4.40 11.44 -1.20
C MET A 75 4.82 11.27 0.27
N ASP A 76 4.41 12.22 1.12
CA ASP A 76 4.57 12.11 2.57
C ASP A 76 3.29 11.54 3.21
N GLU A 77 3.16 10.22 3.10
CA GLU A 77 2.01 9.46 3.62
C GLU A 77 2.47 8.48 4.71
N PRO A 78 1.63 8.17 5.72
CA PRO A 78 2.01 7.25 6.79
C PRO A 78 2.53 5.90 6.30
N VAL A 79 1.91 5.32 5.25
CA VAL A 79 2.37 4.05 4.65
C VAL A 79 3.79 4.13 4.11
N VAL A 80 4.19 5.28 3.56
CA VAL A 80 5.53 5.51 3.01
C VAL A 80 6.56 5.48 4.13
N ARG A 81 6.27 6.13 5.25
CA ARG A 81 7.15 6.13 6.44
C ARG A 81 7.27 4.74 7.06
N VAL A 82 6.17 3.96 7.10
CA VAL A 82 6.19 2.56 7.53
C VAL A 82 7.12 1.74 6.65
N ILE A 83 6.97 1.81 5.33
CA ILE A 83 7.82 1.06 4.38
C ILE A 83 9.29 1.45 4.54
N LEU A 84 9.61 2.74 4.59
CA LEU A 84 11.00 3.22 4.78
C LEU A 84 11.58 2.81 6.15
N THR A 85 10.74 2.61 7.16
CA THR A 85 11.19 2.14 8.47
C THR A 85 11.44 0.64 8.44
N VAL A 86 10.47 -0.15 7.95
CA VAL A 86 10.57 -1.62 7.87
C VAL A 86 11.75 -2.05 7.00
N THR A 87 11.99 -1.36 5.88
CA THR A 87 13.12 -1.68 4.98
C THR A 87 14.50 -1.51 5.63
N LYS A 88 14.63 -0.73 6.71
CA LYS A 88 15.88 -0.64 7.48
C LYS A 88 16.17 -1.91 8.28
N PHE A 89 15.13 -2.60 8.72
CA PHE A 89 15.23 -3.87 9.46
C PHE A 89 15.26 -5.07 8.52
N ASN A 90 14.42 -5.05 7.49
CA ASN A 90 14.35 -6.08 6.47
C ASN A 90 14.24 -5.46 5.06
N PRO A 91 15.36 -5.32 4.33
CA PRO A 91 15.37 -4.75 2.98
C PRO A 91 14.52 -5.48 1.93
N ALA A 92 14.08 -6.71 2.21
CA ALA A 92 13.19 -7.46 1.33
C ALA A 92 11.72 -7.02 1.45
N MET A 93 11.30 -6.52 2.62
CA MET A 93 9.93 -6.03 2.86
C MET A 93 9.80 -4.59 2.36
N ARG A 94 9.41 -4.43 1.09
CA ARG A 94 9.39 -3.14 0.39
C ARG A 94 8.02 -2.61 0.04
N CYS A 95 6.94 -3.33 0.34
CA CYS A 95 5.58 -2.88 0.07
C CYS A 95 4.72 -3.02 1.32
N ALA A 96 3.70 -2.17 1.39
CA ALA A 96 2.71 -2.21 2.46
C ALA A 96 1.40 -1.55 1.98
N ALA A 97 0.32 -1.89 2.67
CA ALA A 97 -0.96 -1.20 2.60
C ALA A 97 -1.43 -0.89 4.02
N MET A 98 -2.25 0.15 4.19
CA MET A 98 -2.88 0.43 5.49
C MET A 98 -4.38 0.20 5.41
N LEU A 99 -4.87 -0.66 6.30
CA LEU A 99 -6.28 -1.02 6.41
C LEU A 99 -6.84 -0.48 7.74
N PRO A 100 -8.16 -0.22 7.81
CA PRO A 100 -8.81 0.07 9.07
C PRO A 100 -8.58 -1.05 10.08
N PHE A 101 -8.26 -0.67 11.32
CA PHE A 101 -8.12 -1.63 12.41
C PHE A 101 -9.48 -2.19 12.82
N SER A 102 -9.52 -3.48 13.14
CA SER A 102 -10.66 -4.16 13.73
C SER A 102 -10.16 -5.39 14.47
N ASP A 103 -10.59 -5.59 15.72
CA ASP A 103 -10.23 -6.79 16.50
C ASP A 103 -10.61 -8.07 15.76
N ARG A 104 -11.74 -8.05 15.05
CA ARG A 104 -12.18 -9.18 14.23
C ARG A 104 -11.25 -9.43 13.05
N ALA A 105 -10.77 -8.37 12.39
CA ALA A 105 -9.83 -8.53 11.29
C ALA A 105 -8.49 -9.07 11.80
N LEU A 106 -8.01 -8.57 12.95
CA LEU A 106 -6.78 -9.06 13.58
C LEU A 106 -6.89 -10.55 13.94
N ALA A 107 -8.00 -10.98 14.55
CA ALA A 107 -8.23 -12.39 14.86
C ALA A 107 -8.18 -13.28 13.61
N VAL A 108 -8.75 -12.85 12.48
CA VAL A 108 -8.65 -13.61 11.21
C VAL A 108 -7.20 -13.69 10.73
N LEU A 109 -6.43 -12.60 10.82
CA LEU A 109 -5.02 -12.59 10.40
C LEU A 109 -4.16 -13.52 11.27
N GLU A 110 -4.39 -13.54 12.58
CA GLU A 110 -3.61 -14.35 13.55
C GLU A 110 -4.08 -15.81 13.62
N GLU A 111 -5.38 -16.05 13.74
CA GLU A 111 -5.95 -17.37 14.04
C GLU A 111 -6.26 -18.20 12.79
N ASP A 112 -6.78 -17.57 11.72
CA ASP A 112 -7.19 -18.29 10.51
C ASP A 112 -6.09 -18.32 9.44
N LEU A 113 -5.30 -17.24 9.33
CA LEU A 113 -4.23 -17.11 8.32
C LEU A 113 -2.82 -17.34 8.89
N PHE A 114 -2.68 -17.48 10.20
CA PHE A 114 -1.41 -17.74 10.89
C PHE A 114 -0.31 -16.72 10.56
N LEU A 115 -0.68 -15.45 10.38
CA LEU A 115 0.26 -14.37 10.13
C LEU A 115 0.89 -13.89 11.44
N GLU A 116 2.19 -13.64 11.42
CA GLU A 116 2.87 -12.98 12.53
C GLU A 116 2.40 -11.52 12.64
N CYS A 117 1.74 -11.20 13.75
CA CYS A 117 1.25 -9.86 14.05
C CYS A 117 2.05 -9.23 15.18
N ALA A 118 2.32 -7.93 15.06
CA ALA A 118 3.04 -7.13 16.06
C ALA A 118 2.33 -5.79 16.25
N SER A 119 2.36 -5.27 17.49
CA SER A 119 1.74 -4.01 17.87
C SER A 119 2.68 -3.13 18.68
N PHE A 120 2.36 -1.84 18.73
CA PHE A 120 3.05 -0.84 19.53
C PHE A 120 2.03 0.12 20.15
N SER A 121 2.36 0.69 21.31
CA SER A 121 1.52 1.59 22.11
C SER A 121 2.11 2.98 22.22
#